data_AF-A0A7K4H6N8-F1
#
_entry.id   AF-A0A7K4H6N8-F1
#
_cell.length_a   1.000
_cell.length_b   1.000
_cell.length_c   1.000
_cell.angle_alpha   90.00
_cell.angle_beta   90.00
_cell.angle_gamma   90.00
#
_symmetry.space_group_name_H-M   'P 1'
#
loop_
_entity.id
_entity.type
_entity.pdbx_description
1 polymer ?
#
loop_
_entity_poly.entity_id
_entity_poly.type
_entity_poly.pdbx_seq_one_letter_code
_entity_poly.pdbx_strand_id
1 'polypeptide(L)' 'MNFEKWSTEDSSDRNDKSLEIRYCSNCGGEITKSIAKFCYHCGEKLNNI' A
#
# COMPACT_ATOMS: atom_id res chain seq x y z
N MET A 1 29.51 3.30 -37.06
CA MET A 1 29.02 4.23 -36.03
C MET A 1 27.69 4.80 -36.53
N ASN A 2 26.62 4.53 -35.78
CA ASN A 2 25.21 4.96 -35.90
C ASN A 2 24.46 3.89 -35.06
N PHE A 3 24.14 4.05 -33.78
CA PHE A 3 23.32 5.06 -33.07
C PHE A 3 21.85 5.10 -33.49
N GLU A 4 21.25 3.91 -33.65
CA GLU A 4 19.80 3.77 -33.56
C GLU A 4 19.37 3.77 -32.09
N LYS A 5 19.05 4.98 -31.68
CA LYS A 5 18.22 5.42 -30.58
C LYS A 5 17.04 4.46 -30.31
N TRP A 6 17.16 3.59 -29.31
CA TRP A 6 15.99 3.12 -28.55
C TRP A 6 15.82 4.06 -27.37
N SER A 7 15.00 5.08 -27.62
CA SER A 7 14.53 6.02 -26.61
C SER A 7 13.81 5.29 -25.48
N THR A 8 13.99 5.84 -24.28
CA THR A 8 13.07 5.82 -23.13
C THR A 8 12.82 4.46 -22.49
N GLU A 9 13.51 4.28 -21.36
CA GLU A 9 12.85 4.27 -20.04
C GLU A 9 11.44 3.68 -20.05
N ASP A 10 11.32 2.42 -19.63
CA ASP A 10 10.56 2.05 -18.42
C ASP A 10 10.78 0.55 -18.18
N SER A 11 11.84 0.25 -17.44
CA SER A 11 12.21 -1.11 -17.10
C SER A 11 11.63 -1.47 -15.75
N SER A 12 10.65 -2.38 -15.78
CA SER A 12 10.18 -3.22 -14.67
C SER A 12 9.09 -2.62 -13.78
N ASP A 13 7.84 -2.89 -14.17
CA ASP A 13 6.90 -3.66 -13.36
C ASP A 13 7.40 -4.09 -11.97
N ARG A 14 7.25 -3.19 -10.99
CA ARG A 14 6.98 -3.60 -9.62
C ARG A 14 5.74 -2.86 -9.20
N ASN A 15 4.61 -3.55 -9.40
CA ASN A 15 3.34 -3.21 -8.79
C ASN A 15 3.55 -3.10 -7.28
N ASP A 16 3.88 -1.89 -6.84
CA ASP A 16 3.80 -1.44 -5.47
C ASP A 16 2.32 -1.50 -5.10
N LYS A 17 1.91 -2.67 -4.59
CA LYS A 17 0.63 -2.80 -3.91
C LYS A 17 0.79 -2.06 -2.58
N SER A 18 0.70 -0.74 -2.68
CA SER A 18 0.64 0.24 -1.61
C SER A 18 -0.29 -0.30 -0.53
N LEU A 19 0.33 -0.91 0.48
CA LEU A 19 -0.32 -1.31 1.70
C LEU A 19 -0.68 0.00 2.40
N GLU A 20 -1.86 0.55 2.09
CA GLU A 20 -2.32 1.79 2.71
C GLU A 20 -2.30 1.59 4.23
N ILE A 21 -1.39 2.29 4.90
CA ILE A 21 -1.33 2.31 6.36
C ILE A 21 -2.40 3.29 6.84
N ARG A 22 -3.26 2.84 7.74
CA ARG A 22 -4.25 3.65 8.45
C ARG A 22 -4.05 3.47 9.95
N TYR A 23 -4.55 4.42 10.73
CA TYR A 23 -4.54 4.31 12.18
C TYR A 23 -5.94 3.96 12.70
N CYS A 24 -6.00 3.23 13.80
CA CYS A 24 -7.24 2.97 14.49
C CYS A 24 -7.82 4.28 15.05
N SER A 25 -9.06 4.62 14.69
CA SER A 25 -9.73 5.77 15.31
C SER A 25 -10.07 5.58 16.79
N ASN A 26 -10.04 4.34 17.28
CA ASN A 26 -10.33 4.03 18.68
C ASN A 26 -9.05 4.07 19.56
N CYS A 27 -7.98 3.38 19.16
CA CYS A 27 -6.75 3.29 19.98
C CYS A 27 -5.51 4.01 19.40
N GLY A 28 -5.57 4.51 18.17
CA GLY A 28 -4.42 5.10 17.48
C GLY A 28 -3.39 4.09 16.94
N GLY A 29 -3.61 2.79 17.12
CA GLY A 29 -2.70 1.75 16.63
C GLY A 29 -2.61 1.72 15.10
N GLU A 30 -1.43 1.38 14.58
CA GLU A 30 -1.18 1.27 13.14
C GLU A 30 -1.85 0.02 12.57
N ILE A 31 -2.49 0.16 11.40
CA ILE A 31 -3.22 -0.91 10.75
C ILE A 31 -3.00 -0.87 9.25
N THR A 32 -2.71 -2.03 8.67
CA THR A 32 -2.62 -2.21 7.24
C THR A 32 -4.01 -2.38 6.63
N LYS A 33 -4.48 -1.37 5.89
CA LYS A 33 -5.87 -1.25 5.38
C LYS A 33 -6.26 -2.31 4.36
N SER A 34 -5.30 -2.96 3.70
CA SER A 34 -5.58 -3.81 2.55
C SER A 34 -6.42 -5.07 2.87
N ILE A 35 -6.41 -5.56 4.11
CA ILE A 35 -7.15 -6.79 4.50
C ILE A 35 -7.72 -6.82 5.93
N ALA A 36 -7.40 -5.83 6.78
CA ALA A 36 -7.74 -5.90 8.19
C ALA A 36 -9.20 -5.53 8.47
N LYS A 37 -9.98 -6.49 8.96
CA LYS A 37 -11.38 -6.30 9.41
C LYS A 37 -11.49 -5.80 10.86
N PHE A 38 -10.44 -6.00 11.65
CA PHE A 38 -10.38 -5.67 13.06
C PHE A 38 -9.00 -5.10 13.40
N CYS A 39 -8.95 -4.23 14.40
CA CYS A 39 -7.69 -3.70 14.92
C CYS A 39 -6.98 -4.75 15.78
N TYR A 40 -5.75 -5.11 15.44
CA TYR A 40 -4.94 -6.06 16.21
C TYR A 40 -4.47 -5.50 17.57
N HIS A 41 -4.59 -4.19 17.79
CA HIS A 41 -4.18 -3.55 19.05
C HIS A 41 -5.31 -3.49 20.09
N CYS A 42 -6.56 -3.23 19.69
CA CYS A 42 -7.68 -3.05 20.63
C CYS A 42 -8.90 -3.93 20.35
N GLY A 43 -8.94 -4.65 19.22
CA GLY A 43 -10.09 -5.46 18.83
C GLY A 43 -11.24 -4.70 18.17
N GLU A 44 -11.12 -3.38 17.95
CA GLU A 44 -12.15 -2.57 17.28
C GLU A 44 -12.42 -3.07 15.86
N LYS A 45 -13.71 -3.13 15.48
CA LYS A 45 -14.09 -3.54 14.12
C LYS A 45 -13.85 -2.38 13.15
N LEU A 46 -12.95 -2.59 12.19
CA LEU A 46 -12.68 -1.63 11.13
C LEU A 46 -13.72 -1.86 10.03
N ASN A 47 -14.91 -1.28 10.20
CA ASN A 47 -15.86 -1.23 9.10
C ASN A 47 -15.22 -0.42 7.96
N ASN A 48 -15.27 -1.00 6.76
CA ASN A 48 -14.62 -0.53 5.54
C ASN A 48 -15.01 0.94 5.25
N ILE A 49 -14.17 1.87 5.73
CA ILE A 49 -14.21 3.31 5.42
C ILE A 49 -13.19 3.59 4.33
#